data_AF-W2EX20-F1
#
_entry.id   AF-W2EX20-F1
#
_cell.length_a   1.000
_cell.length_b   1.000
_cell.length_c   1.000
_cell.angle_alpha   90.00
_cell.angle_beta   90.00
_cell.angle_gamma   90.00
#
_symmetry.space_group_name_H-M   'P 1'
#
loop_
_entity.id
_entity.type
_entity.pdbx_description
1 polymer ?
#
loop_
_entity_poly.entity_id
_entity_poly.type
_entity_poly.pdbx_seq_one_letter_code
_entity_poly.pdbx_strand_id
1 'polypeptide(L)'
;MTATPGDRRTIARIAANTRWSQETNRAGATAKARNNSPASLDYWMRKVDPESNLPYSERLKCANNAKTAYYEALARKARKAKAAKKAAAERAA
;
A
#
# COMPACT_ATOMS: atom_id res chain seq x y z
N MET A 1 14.78 1.64 -29.93
CA MET A 1 13.33 1.40 -29.96
C MET A 1 12.81 1.31 -28.53
N THR A 2 11.78 2.07 -28.19
CA THR A 2 11.14 2.02 -26.86
C THR A 2 10.18 0.83 -26.81
N ALA A 3 10.25 0.04 -25.72
CA ALA A 3 9.35 -1.10 -25.54
C ALA A 3 7.88 -0.64 -25.50
N THR A 4 7.01 -1.34 -26.24
CA THR A 4 5.56 -1.07 -26.27
C THR A 4 4.92 -1.41 -24.91
N PRO A 5 3.70 -0.95 -24.61
CA PRO A 5 2.99 -1.34 -23.40
C PRO A 5 2.80 -2.87 -23.27
N GLY A 6 2.60 -3.57 -24.39
CA GLY A 6 2.48 -5.03 -24.43
C GLY A 6 3.78 -5.72 -23.99
N ASP A 7 4.90 -5.28 -24.55
CA ASP A 7 6.23 -5.82 -24.22
C ASP A 7 6.56 -5.62 -22.74
N ARG A 8 6.27 -4.43 -22.19
CA ARG A 8 6.49 -4.12 -20.77
C ARG A 8 5.71 -5.07 -19.86
N ARG A 9 4.47 -5.40 -20.22
CA ARG A 9 3.64 -6.35 -19.45
C ARG A 9 4.24 -7.75 -19.47
N THR A 10 4.71 -8.22 -20.63
CA THR A 10 5.35 -9.53 -20.78
C THR A 10 6.64 -9.60 -19.97
N ILE A 11 7.51 -8.59 -20.09
CA ILE A 11 8.76 -8.48 -19.32
C ILE A 11 8.48 -8.52 -17.81
N ALA A 12 7.49 -7.75 -17.32
CA ALA A 12 7.13 -7.75 -15.91
C ALA A 12 6.65 -9.12 -15.41
N ARG A 13 5.89 -9.87 -16.23
CA ARG A 13 5.45 -11.22 -15.88
C ARG A 13 6.60 -12.21 -15.84
N ILE A 14 7.51 -12.15 -16.81
CA ILE A 14 8.74 -12.97 -16.82
C ILE A 14 9.53 -12.70 -15.54
N ALA A 15 9.83 -11.45 -15.24
CA ALA A 15 10.57 -11.07 -14.05
C ALA A 15 9.91 -11.55 -12.74
N ALA A 16 8.59 -11.41 -12.63
CA ALA A 16 7.85 -11.87 -11.45
C ALA A 16 7.92 -13.40 -11.29
N ASN A 17 7.67 -14.15 -12.37
CA ASN A 17 7.71 -15.62 -12.34
C ASN A 17 9.13 -16.14 -12.05
N THR A 18 10.15 -15.56 -12.67
CA THR A 18 11.56 -15.90 -12.44
C THR A 18 11.97 -15.65 -10.99
N ARG A 19 11.60 -14.49 -10.42
CA ARG A 19 11.90 -14.21 -9.00
C ARG A 19 11.22 -15.22 -8.08
N TRP A 20 9.94 -15.51 -8.32
CA TRP A 20 9.14 -16.35 -7.44
C TRP A 20 9.35 -17.87 -7.61
N SER A 21 10.05 -18.31 -8.67
CA SER A 21 10.51 -19.69 -8.80
C SER A 21 11.77 -19.98 -7.98
N GLN A 22 12.57 -18.95 -7.66
CA GLN A 22 13.80 -19.05 -6.88
C GLN A 22 13.58 -18.88 -5.37
N GLU A 23 12.41 -18.41 -4.96
CA GLU A 23 12.11 -18.05 -3.57
C GLU A 23 11.32 -19.14 -2.85
N THR A 24 11.97 -19.78 -1.87
CA THR A 24 11.37 -20.84 -1.05
C THR A 24 10.48 -20.29 0.07
N ASN A 25 10.79 -19.10 0.61
CA ASN A 25 9.99 -18.46 1.66
C ASN A 25 9.44 -17.11 1.19
N ARG A 26 8.31 -17.18 0.48
CA ARG A 26 7.64 -15.97 -0.04
C ARG A 26 7.17 -15.01 1.04
N ALA A 27 6.78 -15.54 2.21
CA ALA A 27 6.34 -14.73 3.34
C ALA A 27 7.52 -13.91 3.89
N GLY A 28 8.69 -14.52 4.03
CA GLY A 28 9.94 -13.86 4.45
C GLY A 28 10.40 -12.81 3.43
N ALA A 29 10.39 -13.15 2.14
CA ALA A 29 10.82 -12.26 1.04
C ALA A 29 10.08 -10.91 1.00
N THR A 30 8.86 -10.86 1.55
CA THR A 30 8.01 -9.66 1.59
C THR A 30 7.78 -9.12 3.01
N ALA A 31 8.34 -9.76 4.04
CA ALA A 31 8.15 -9.37 5.43
C ALA A 31 8.63 -7.94 5.70
N LYS A 32 9.82 -7.57 5.22
CA LYS A 32 10.35 -6.21 5.36
C LYS A 32 9.40 -5.16 4.77
N ALA A 33 8.85 -5.42 3.60
CA ALA A 33 7.89 -4.50 2.97
C ALA A 33 6.58 -4.41 3.76
N ARG A 34 6.02 -5.56 4.20
CA ARG A 34 4.79 -5.59 5.01
C ARG A 34 4.96 -4.85 6.34
N ASN A 35 6.06 -5.09 7.06
CA ASN A 35 6.34 -4.49 8.37
C ASN A 35 6.51 -2.96 8.31
N ASN A 36 6.95 -2.44 7.16
CA ASN A 36 7.10 -1.00 6.92
C ASN A 36 5.93 -0.40 6.12
N SER A 37 4.83 -1.13 5.96
CA SER A 37 3.64 -0.65 5.26
C SER A 37 2.57 -0.14 6.24
N PRO A 38 1.61 0.68 5.76
CA PRO A 38 0.39 1.06 6.49
C PRO A 38 -0.45 -0.10 7.06
N ALA A 39 -0.18 -1.36 6.69
CA ALA A 39 -0.84 -2.51 7.29
C ALA A 39 -0.31 -2.83 8.71
N SER A 40 0.98 -2.59 8.94
CA SER A 40 1.67 -2.85 10.21
C SER A 40 1.38 -1.76 11.24
N LEU A 41 1.14 -2.15 12.51
CA LEU A 41 1.03 -1.18 13.61
C LEU A 41 2.37 -0.56 13.97
N ASP A 42 3.48 -1.29 13.87
CA ASP A 42 4.82 -0.76 14.17
C ASP A 42 5.22 0.38 13.22
N TYR A 43 4.73 0.34 11.98
CA TYR A 43 4.87 1.46 11.04
C TYR A 43 4.18 2.71 11.58
N TRP A 44 2.97 2.57 12.13
CA TRP A 44 2.22 3.70 12.70
C TRP A 44 2.81 4.16 14.02
N MET A 45 3.25 3.25 14.89
CA MET A 45 3.89 3.58 16.17
C MET A 45 5.14 4.44 15.96
N ARG A 46 6.02 4.07 15.03
CA ARG A 46 7.19 4.90 14.66
C ARG A 46 6.82 6.22 14.00
N LYS A 47 5.64 6.31 13.39
CA LYS A 47 5.17 7.53 12.71
C LYS A 47 4.52 8.53 13.66
N VAL A 48 3.78 8.04 14.66
CA VAL A 48 3.12 8.89 15.66
C VAL A 48 4.05 9.28 16.81
N ASP A 49 5.06 8.45 17.09
CA ASP A 49 6.04 8.68 18.15
C ASP A 49 7.44 8.22 17.70
N PRO A 50 8.12 9.00 16.85
CA PRO A 50 9.45 8.65 16.33
C PRO A 50 10.51 8.51 17.42
N GLU A 51 10.47 9.42 18.40
CA GLU A 51 11.42 9.47 19.52
C GLU A 51 11.08 8.50 20.65
N SER A 52 9.95 7.79 20.54
CA SER A 52 9.51 6.79 21.52
C SER A 52 9.27 7.34 22.94
N ASN A 53 8.76 8.58 23.04
CA ASN A 53 8.54 9.26 24.31
C ASN A 53 7.24 8.84 25.02
N LEU A 54 6.27 8.30 24.28
CA LEU A 54 4.98 7.88 24.86
C LEU A 54 5.09 6.47 25.46
N PRO A 55 4.35 6.19 26.55
CA PRO A 55 4.14 4.82 27.02
C PRO A 55 3.57 3.94 25.90
N TYR A 56 3.94 2.66 25.89
CA TYR A 56 3.55 1.72 24.83
C TYR A 56 2.03 1.67 24.59
N SER A 57 1.23 1.67 25.66
CA SER A 57 -0.24 1.63 25.58
C SER A 57 -0.81 2.87 24.88
N GLU A 58 -0.30 4.06 25.19
CA GLU A 58 -0.73 5.31 24.55
C GLU A 58 -0.26 5.37 23.10
N ARG A 59 0.99 4.97 22.84
CA ARG A 59 1.52 4.86 21.47
C ARG A 59 0.68 3.92 20.60
N LEU A 60 0.23 2.81 21.16
CA LEU A 60 -0.63 1.84 20.48
C LEU A 60 -2.01 2.44 20.15
N LYS A 61 -2.62 3.18 21.09
CA LYS A 61 -3.88 3.90 20.83
C LYS A 61 -3.71 4.92 19.70
N CYS A 62 -2.66 5.75 19.76
CA CYS A 62 -2.33 6.72 18.72
C CYS A 62 -2.09 6.05 17.36
N ALA A 63 -1.37 4.93 17.33
CA ALA A 63 -1.10 4.16 16.12
C ALA A 63 -2.38 3.60 15.48
N ASN A 64 -3.30 3.07 16.28
CA ASN A 64 -4.60 2.60 15.79
C ASN A 64 -5.42 3.76 15.18
N ASN A 65 -5.47 4.90 15.86
CA ASN A 65 -6.18 6.09 15.34
C ASN A 65 -5.56 6.58 14.02
N ALA A 66 -4.23 6.65 13.94
CA ALA A 66 -3.53 7.04 12.72
C ALA A 66 -3.78 6.07 11.56
N LYS A 67 -3.78 4.76 11.84
CA LYS A 67 -4.11 3.71 10.86
C LYS A 67 -5.53 3.88 10.34
N THR A 68 -6.51 4.04 11.21
CA THR A 68 -7.92 4.24 10.84
C THR A 68 -8.09 5.48 9.97
N ALA A 69 -7.56 6.63 10.42
CA ALA A 69 -7.64 7.89 9.68
C ALA A 69 -7.05 7.79 8.26
N TYR A 70 -5.93 7.06 8.11
CA TYR A 70 -5.32 6.84 6.81
C TYR A 70 -6.23 6.06 5.85
N TYR A 71 -6.80 4.94 6.29
CA TYR A 71 -7.68 4.14 5.45
C TYR A 71 -9.00 4.85 5.14
N GLU A 72 -9.53 5.63 6.08
CA GLU A 72 -10.70 6.48 5.82
C GLU A 72 -10.42 7.56 4.77
N ALA A 73 -9.26 8.23 4.86
CA ALA A 73 -8.84 9.21 3.86
C ALA A 73 -8.67 8.56 2.47
N LEU A 74 -8.07 7.36 2.42
CA LEU A 74 -7.91 6.59 1.18
C LEU A 74 -9.28 6.19 0.59
N ALA A 75 -10.20 5.69 1.41
CA ALA A 75 -11.54 5.33 0.99
C ALA A 75 -12.33 6.55 0.49
N ARG A 76 -12.21 7.70 1.16
CA ARG A 76 -12.80 8.97 0.70
C ARG A 76 -12.28 9.37 -0.68
N LYS A 77 -10.97 9.30 -0.89
CA LYS A 77 -10.35 9.60 -2.19
C LYS A 77 -10.82 8.64 -3.28
N ALA A 78 -10.92 7.35 -2.98
CA ALA A 78 -11.41 6.34 -3.91
C ALA A 78 -12.88 6.59 -4.31
N ARG A 79 -13.76 6.92 -3.35
CA ARG A 79 -15.15 7.29 -3.62
C ARG A 79 -15.25 8.50 -4.55
N LYS A 80 -14.47 9.56 -4.27
CA LYS A 80 -14.42 10.76 -5.13
C LYS A 80 -13.96 10.42 -6.55
N ALA A 81 -12.92 9.59 -6.70
CA ALA A 81 -12.43 9.19 -8.01
C ALA A 81 -13.46 8.36 -8.80
N LYS A 82 -14.18 7.44 -8.14
CA LYS A 82 -15.26 6.69 -8.77
C LYS A 82 -16.40 7.59 -9.23
N ALA A 83 -16.83 8.54 -8.40
CA ALA A 83 -17.86 9.51 -8.76
C ALA A 83 -17.46 10.35 -9.98
N ALA A 84 -16.22 10.84 -10.03
CA ALA A 84 -15.72 11.59 -11.18
C ALA A 84 -15.71 10.77 -12.48
N LYS A 85 -15.30 9.49 -12.41
CA LYS A 85 -15.36 8.59 -13.58
C LYS A 85 -16.78 8.34 -14.06
N LYS A 86 -17.73 8.15 -13.15
CA LYS A 86 -19.14 7.97 -13.50
C LYS A 86 -19.68 9.20 -14.22
N ALA A 87 -19.46 10.38 -13.66
CA ALA A 87 -19.88 11.64 -14.28
C ALA A 87 -19.22 11.88 -15.65
N ALA A 88 -17.96 11.49 -15.83
CA ALA A 88 -17.30 11.56 -17.13
C ALA A 88 -17.91 10.60 -18.16
N ALA A 89 -18.25 9.37 -17.76
CA ALA A 89 -18.91 8.41 -18.62
C ALA A 89 -20.33 8.86 -19.01
N GLU A 90 -21.10 9.42 -18.07
CA GLU A 90 -22.43 9.99 -18.32
C GLU A 90 -22.40 11.20 -19.26
N ARG A 91 -21.30 11.97 -19.29
CA ARG A 91 -21.12 13.09 -20.22
C ARG A 91 -20.66 12.68 -21.61
N ALA A 92 -20.08 11.48 -21.73
CA ALA A 92 -19.57 10.94 -22.99
C ALA A 92 -20.60 10.05 -23.71
N ALA A 93 -21.69 9.70 -23.03
CA ALA A 93 -22.86 9.01 -23.58
C ALA A 93 -23.89 10.05 -24.05
#